data_AF-A0A077M7Y3-F1
#
_entry.id   AF-A0A077M7Y3-F1
#
_cell.length_a   1.000
_cell.length_b   1.000
_cell.length_c   1.000
_cell.angle_alpha   90.00
_cell.angle_beta   90.00
_cell.angle_gamma   90.00
#
_symmetry.space_group_name_H-M   'P 1'
#
loop_
_entity.id
_entity.type
_entity.pdbx_description
1 polymer ?
#
loop_
_entity_poly.entity_id
_entity_poly.type
_entity_poly.pdbx_seq_one_letter_code
_entity_poly.pdbx_strand_id
1 'polypeptide(L)'
;MCGRPRAQHHVRRRSRHGAVLDHLEHDERHRDLHLLDPVQVRLLVIDRVLHLHDLHDPAATIVEHVHTHPLGDEPMSAITSLRPRRGRNVELLLLLFAVGIVVLAYVSVEAAVHDAVPAGLLTQAGGLLAIAIAFHLVLRFRVSYADPLLLPIATLLNGLGLVMIHRIELARPETSATAGMAMRQLTWSTLAVVMAVVVLLWLRDHRMLRRYTYLTGAAGLALLLLPRAPWIGREINGAQIWIGIGPFSFQPGEVAKLMLAIFFAGYLVQTRDALSIAGRKILGVTMPRGRDLGPILLMWLLSLAVLASQKDLGSALLFFGLFVAMLYVATERTSWIAIGLILAAAGAYAAFHVFTHVQERVTLWLHPFSAEAKAISTQLATGLMGMASGGMLGNGLGQGRPDLTPWAESDFIVASFGEELGLIGLVAILMLYVLLVERGFRTAIGVRDGFGKLLAAGLSFSIALQCFVVVGGVTRVIPLTGLTMPFLSQGGSSLLANWTLIALLLRISDQARQPIIEDATTGSLQAVVR
;
A
#
# COMPACT_ATOMS: atom_id res chain seq x y z
N MET A 1 74.89 -30.39 55.54
CA MET A 1 75.02 -31.82 55.18
C MET A 1 74.47 -32.02 53.78
N CYS A 2 75.23 -32.75 52.96
CA CYS A 2 75.07 -33.05 51.52
C CYS A 2 73.63 -33.32 51.06
N GLY A 3 73.19 -32.86 49.89
CA GLY A 3 73.36 -33.54 48.59
C GLY A 3 72.17 -34.49 48.37
N ARG A 4 71.45 -34.60 47.24
CA ARG A 4 71.76 -34.48 45.80
C ARG A 4 70.42 -34.45 45.01
N PRO A 5 70.45 -34.20 43.69
CA PRO A 5 69.29 -33.93 42.83
C PRO A 5 68.84 -35.14 41.99
N ARG A 6 67.68 -35.03 41.32
CA ARG A 6 67.24 -35.79 40.12
C ARG A 6 65.86 -35.23 39.72
N ALA A 7 65.39 -35.15 38.49
CA ALA A 7 65.96 -35.16 37.14
C ALA A 7 64.83 -34.58 36.23
N GLN A 8 65.22 -34.10 35.07
CA GLN A 8 64.40 -33.34 34.12
C GLN A 8 63.36 -34.22 33.41
N HIS A 9 62.19 -33.64 33.11
CA HIS A 9 61.48 -33.96 31.88
C HIS A 9 60.97 -32.68 31.22
N HIS A 10 61.46 -32.46 30.00
CA HIS A 10 61.06 -31.44 29.05
C HIS A 10 59.57 -31.53 28.71
N VAL A 11 58.85 -30.41 28.78
CA VAL A 11 57.73 -30.14 27.87
C VAL A 11 57.95 -28.76 27.25
N ARG A 12 58.25 -28.78 25.94
CA ARG A 12 58.30 -27.61 25.06
C ARG A 12 56.90 -26.99 24.94
N ARG A 13 56.82 -25.67 25.09
CA ARG A 13 55.71 -24.84 24.59
C ARG A 13 55.51 -25.07 23.09
N ARG A 14 54.28 -25.31 22.65
CA ARG A 14 53.80 -24.89 21.32
C ARG A 14 52.39 -24.27 21.43
N SER A 15 52.34 -23.06 20.88
CA SER A 15 51.23 -22.27 20.35
C SER A 15 49.80 -22.60 20.77
N ARG A 16 49.18 -21.61 21.43
CA ARG A 16 47.74 -21.34 21.45
C ARG A 16 47.19 -21.41 20.02
N HIS A 17 46.52 -22.49 19.65
CA HIS A 17 45.52 -22.63 18.58
C HIS A 17 45.00 -24.07 18.71
N GLY A 18 43.93 -24.27 19.48
CA GLY A 18 43.38 -25.60 19.77
C GLY A 18 42.95 -25.75 21.23
N ALA A 19 41.96 -24.97 21.66
CA ALA A 19 41.25 -25.17 22.94
C ALA A 19 39.91 -24.41 22.91
N VAL A 20 39.08 -24.68 21.89
CA VAL A 20 37.69 -24.15 21.77
C VAL A 20 36.71 -25.28 21.39
N LEU A 21 37.12 -26.55 21.41
CA LEU A 21 36.28 -27.66 20.94
C LEU A 21 36.21 -28.83 21.93
N ASP A 22 36.04 -28.56 23.22
CA ASP A 22 35.86 -29.64 24.21
C ASP A 22 34.86 -29.33 25.33
N HIS A 23 33.93 -28.39 25.12
CA HIS A 23 32.89 -28.07 26.10
C HIS A 23 31.47 -27.99 25.53
N LEU A 24 31.18 -28.75 24.46
CA LEU A 24 29.83 -28.86 23.89
C LEU A 24 29.34 -30.31 23.81
N GLU A 25 29.48 -31.06 24.89
CA GLU A 25 28.75 -32.32 25.08
C GLU A 25 28.20 -32.36 26.50
N HIS A 26 27.12 -31.61 26.76
CA HIS A 26 26.05 -31.92 27.73
C HIS A 26 25.10 -30.72 27.86
N ASP A 27 24.11 -30.62 26.96
CA ASP A 27 22.79 -30.08 27.34
C ASP A 27 21.72 -30.74 26.45
N GLU A 28 21.16 -31.85 26.95
CA GLU A 28 20.00 -32.52 26.38
C GLU A 28 18.74 -31.66 26.61
N ARG A 29 18.41 -30.78 25.67
CA ARG A 29 17.04 -30.24 25.50
C ARG A 29 16.66 -30.13 24.02
N HIS A 30 16.64 -31.27 23.33
CA HIS A 30 15.98 -31.43 22.03
C HIS A 30 15.09 -32.67 22.03
N ARG A 31 13.96 -32.58 22.73
CA ARG A 31 12.74 -33.32 22.38
C ARG A 31 11.62 -32.29 22.37
N ASP A 32 11.02 -32.13 21.19
CA ASP A 32 9.71 -31.50 20.89
C ASP A 32 9.68 -30.76 19.54
N LEU A 33 10.43 -31.23 18.53
CA LEU A 33 10.32 -30.73 17.15
C LEU A 33 9.47 -31.61 16.22
N HIS A 34 8.93 -32.73 16.72
CA HIS A 34 8.10 -33.66 15.95
C HIS A 34 6.58 -33.51 16.21
N LEU A 35 6.16 -32.47 16.94
CA LEU A 35 4.75 -32.16 17.22
C LEU A 35 4.24 -30.85 16.57
N LEU A 36 5.07 -30.19 15.77
CA LEU A 36 4.71 -28.92 15.14
C LEU A 36 4.19 -29.14 13.72
N ASP A 37 2.99 -28.61 13.46
CA ASP A 37 2.35 -28.57 12.15
C ASP A 37 3.29 -27.91 11.10
N PRO A 38 3.35 -28.36 9.83
CA PRO A 38 4.12 -27.71 8.77
C PRO A 38 3.91 -26.18 8.65
N VAL A 39 2.79 -25.64 9.15
CA VAL A 39 2.55 -24.18 9.24
C VAL A 39 3.40 -23.49 10.33
N GLN A 40 3.61 -24.14 11.48
CA GLN A 40 4.43 -23.59 12.57
C GLN A 40 5.92 -23.58 12.22
N VAL A 41 6.39 -24.58 11.46
CA VAL A 41 7.76 -24.60 10.93
C VAL A 41 7.96 -23.50 9.88
N ARG A 42 6.95 -23.20 9.04
CA ARG A 42 7.00 -22.09 8.08
C ARG A 42 6.95 -20.72 8.75
N LEU A 43 6.18 -20.56 9.82
CA LEU A 43 6.18 -19.34 10.64
C LEU A 43 7.53 -19.13 11.31
N LEU A 44 8.15 -20.18 11.85
CA LEU A 44 9.47 -20.09 12.48
C LEU A 44 10.58 -19.72 11.48
N VAL A 45 10.47 -20.17 10.22
CA VAL A 45 11.40 -19.81 9.14
C VAL A 45 11.16 -18.38 8.64
N ILE A 46 9.91 -17.93 8.55
CA ILE A 46 9.57 -16.53 8.23
C ILE A 46 10.04 -15.59 9.35
N ASP A 47 9.87 -15.99 10.62
CA ASP A 47 10.32 -15.26 11.80
C ASP A 47 11.85 -15.16 11.84
N ARG A 48 12.57 -16.24 11.50
CA ARG A 48 14.05 -16.22 11.39
C ARG A 48 14.57 -15.41 10.21
N VAL A 49 13.87 -15.39 9.08
CA VAL A 49 14.25 -14.62 7.89
C VAL A 49 13.91 -13.12 8.07
N LEU A 50 12.86 -12.79 8.82
CA LEU A 50 12.54 -11.43 9.24
C LEU A 50 13.51 -10.91 10.31
N HIS A 51 13.90 -11.74 11.27
CA HIS A 51 14.86 -11.36 12.31
C HIS A 51 16.32 -11.19 11.84
N LEU A 52 16.70 -11.72 10.68
CA LEU A 52 18.04 -11.47 10.12
C LEU A 52 18.20 -10.03 9.58
N HIS A 53 17.12 -9.27 9.43
CA HIS A 53 17.13 -7.83 9.15
C HIS A 53 16.92 -6.96 10.41
N ASP A 54 16.78 -7.56 11.59
CA ASP A 54 16.47 -6.90 12.87
C ASP A 54 17.68 -6.55 13.73
N LEU A 55 18.88 -6.41 13.15
CA LEU A 55 19.98 -5.75 13.85
C LEU A 55 19.75 -4.23 14.04
N HIS A 56 18.55 -3.71 13.72
CA HIS A 56 18.23 -2.29 13.80
C HIS A 56 16.81 -1.93 14.28
N ASP A 57 16.03 -2.86 14.86
CA ASP A 57 14.74 -2.51 15.50
C ASP A 57 14.90 -2.23 17.01
N PRO A 58 14.74 -0.97 17.48
CA PRO A 58 14.79 -0.63 18.90
C PRO A 58 13.46 -0.89 19.64
N ALA A 59 12.48 -1.56 19.03
CA ALA A 59 11.22 -1.92 19.69
C ALA A 59 11.28 -3.23 20.50
N ALA A 60 12.38 -3.98 20.43
CA ALA A 60 12.61 -5.09 21.34
C ALA A 60 13.03 -4.54 22.71
N THR A 61 12.14 -4.64 23.70
CA THR A 61 12.53 -4.52 25.11
C THR A 61 13.42 -5.72 25.43
N ILE A 62 14.73 -5.60 25.18
CA ILE A 62 15.71 -6.56 25.68
C ILE A 62 15.84 -6.27 27.17
N VAL A 63 15.23 -7.12 27.99
CA VAL A 63 15.54 -7.21 29.42
C VAL A 63 16.89 -7.93 29.50
N GLU A 64 17.98 -7.16 29.47
CA GLU A 64 19.31 -7.73 29.67
C GLU A 64 19.46 -8.00 31.18
N HIS A 65 19.34 -9.26 31.59
CA HIS A 65 19.67 -9.68 32.95
C HIS A 65 21.19 -9.67 33.11
N VAL A 66 21.74 -8.52 33.52
CA VAL A 66 23.11 -8.46 34.01
C VAL A 66 23.17 -9.22 35.34
N HIS A 67 23.78 -10.40 35.35
CA HIS A 67 24.11 -11.12 36.58
C HIS A 67 25.19 -10.35 37.35
N THR A 68 24.80 -9.55 38.33
CA THR A 68 25.72 -9.00 39.31
C THR A 68 25.89 -9.98 40.49
N HIS A 69 27.13 -10.30 40.81
CA HIS A 69 27.53 -11.05 42.01
C HIS A 69 26.94 -10.39 43.29
N PRO A 70 26.49 -11.15 44.32
CA PRO A 70 25.77 -10.55 45.43
C PRO A 70 26.73 -10.00 46.48
N LEU A 71 26.85 -8.69 46.55
CA LEU A 71 27.32 -7.98 47.74
C LEU A 71 26.51 -6.69 47.87
N GLY A 72 25.55 -6.69 48.80
CA GLY A 72 24.97 -5.49 49.43
C GLY A 72 24.21 -4.52 48.53
N ASP A 73 22.97 -4.25 48.93
CA ASP A 73 22.06 -3.23 48.42
C ASP A 73 21.31 -3.56 47.11
N GLU A 74 20.01 -3.25 47.16
CA GLU A 74 18.95 -3.63 46.21
C GLU A 74 19.35 -3.49 44.73
N PRO A 75 18.97 -4.46 43.85
CA PRO A 75 19.18 -4.31 42.43
C PRO A 75 18.22 -3.24 41.87
N MET A 76 18.70 -2.00 41.77
CA MET A 76 18.07 -1.01 40.90
C MET A 76 18.17 -1.50 39.45
N SER A 77 17.08 -2.08 38.93
CA SER A 77 16.96 -2.35 37.51
C SER A 77 16.99 -1.01 36.77
N ALA A 78 18.09 -0.73 36.07
CA ALA A 78 18.18 0.44 35.21
C ALA A 78 17.30 0.22 33.98
N ILE A 79 16.03 0.62 34.06
CA ILE A 79 15.11 0.63 32.91
C ILE A 79 15.63 1.70 31.95
N THR A 80 16.41 1.28 30.94
CA THR A 80 16.79 2.18 29.85
C THR A 80 15.56 2.42 28.98
N SER A 81 14.83 3.51 29.24
CA SER A 81 13.71 3.91 28.39
C SER A 81 14.24 4.40 27.04
N LEU A 82 14.17 3.57 26.00
CA LEU A 82 14.44 4.01 24.64
C LEU A 82 13.33 5.00 24.22
N ARG A 83 13.68 6.29 24.05
CA ARG A 83 12.73 7.28 23.54
C ARG A 83 12.38 6.93 22.08
N PRO A 84 11.10 6.74 21.72
CA PRO A 84 10.73 6.46 20.34
C PRO A 84 11.17 7.60 19.42
N ARG A 85 11.89 7.26 18.35
CA ARG A 85 12.36 8.24 17.36
C ARG A 85 11.20 8.65 16.46
N ARG A 86 10.93 9.97 16.41
CA ARG A 86 9.88 10.58 15.57
C ARG A 86 10.11 10.46 14.06
N GLY A 87 11.36 10.22 13.62
CA GLY A 87 11.70 10.01 12.20
C GLY A 87 11.56 11.22 11.27
N ARG A 88 11.14 12.40 11.77
CA ARG A 88 10.81 13.58 10.93
C ARG A 88 11.99 14.11 10.11
N ASN A 89 13.23 14.04 10.64
CA ASN A 89 14.41 14.46 9.87
C ASN A 89 14.71 13.50 8.71
N VAL A 90 14.48 12.20 8.92
CA VAL A 90 14.61 11.19 7.85
C VAL A 90 13.53 11.41 6.80
N GLU A 91 12.29 11.67 7.22
CA GLU A 91 11.21 12.06 6.30
C GLU A 91 11.60 13.27 5.47
N LEU A 92 12.09 14.35 6.08
CA LEU A 92 12.48 15.57 5.37
C LEU A 92 13.57 15.27 4.34
N LEU A 93 14.60 14.50 4.71
CA LEU A 93 15.67 14.12 3.79
C LEU A 93 15.13 13.32 2.60
N LEU A 94 14.32 12.30 2.86
CA LEU A 94 13.70 11.47 1.81
C LEU A 94 12.74 12.29 0.94
N LEU A 95 12.04 13.26 1.51
CA LEU A 95 11.13 14.15 0.79
C LEU A 95 11.88 15.09 -0.13
N LEU A 96 12.97 15.69 0.35
CA LEU A 96 13.86 16.51 -0.49
C LEU A 96 14.48 15.68 -1.62
N PHE A 97 14.87 14.43 -1.34
CA PHE A 97 15.36 13.50 -2.34
C PHE A 97 14.28 13.16 -3.39
N ALA A 98 13.04 12.88 -2.96
CA ALA A 98 11.92 12.64 -3.84
C ALA A 98 11.63 13.85 -4.76
N VAL A 99 11.59 15.06 -4.20
CA VAL A 99 11.42 16.29 -4.98
C VAL A 99 12.57 16.47 -5.97
N GLY A 100 13.81 16.20 -5.55
CA GLY A 100 14.99 16.25 -6.42
C GLY A 100 14.89 15.31 -7.62
N ILE A 101 14.42 14.07 -7.41
CA ILE A 101 14.19 13.11 -8.50
C ILE A 101 13.12 13.62 -9.47
N VAL A 102 12.01 14.15 -8.95
CA VAL A 102 10.90 14.64 -9.80
C VAL A 102 11.35 15.84 -10.64
N VAL A 103 12.10 16.78 -10.03
CA VAL A 103 12.66 17.94 -10.73
C VAL A 103 13.66 17.48 -11.79
N LEU A 104 14.54 16.53 -11.46
CA LEU A 104 15.47 15.96 -12.44
C LEU A 104 14.72 15.32 -13.62
N ALA A 105 13.70 14.50 -13.33
CA ALA A 105 12.88 13.87 -14.35
C ALA A 105 12.18 14.89 -15.25
N TYR A 106 11.62 15.96 -14.68
CA TYR A 106 11.02 17.06 -15.44
C TYR A 106 12.03 17.75 -16.36
N VAL A 107 13.22 18.09 -15.83
CA VAL A 107 14.29 18.70 -16.63
C VAL A 107 14.77 17.77 -17.74
N SER A 108 14.89 16.46 -17.46
CA SER A 108 15.26 15.47 -18.47
C SER A 108 14.27 15.41 -19.62
N VAL A 109 12.96 15.43 -19.34
CA VAL A 109 11.93 15.47 -20.39
C VAL A 109 12.04 16.72 -21.25
N GLU A 110 12.14 17.89 -20.62
CA GLU A 110 12.20 19.18 -21.34
C GLU A 110 13.47 19.32 -22.16
N ALA A 111 14.61 18.90 -21.61
CA ALA A 111 15.87 18.87 -22.34
C ALA A 111 15.82 17.90 -23.52
N ALA A 112 15.18 16.74 -23.37
CA ALA A 112 15.06 15.75 -24.44
C ALA A 112 14.09 16.16 -25.57
N VAL A 113 13.05 16.95 -25.26
CA VAL A 113 12.04 17.37 -26.25
C VAL A 113 12.42 18.66 -26.95
N HIS A 114 12.89 19.65 -26.19
CA HIS A 114 13.05 21.03 -26.66
C HIS A 114 14.52 21.48 -26.76
N ASP A 115 15.49 20.61 -26.42
CA ASP A 115 16.92 20.93 -26.34
C ASP A 115 17.21 22.17 -25.46
N ALA A 116 16.36 22.42 -24.46
CA ALA A 116 16.42 23.61 -23.62
C ALA A 116 16.13 23.32 -22.15
N VAL A 117 16.65 24.18 -21.27
CA VAL A 117 16.25 24.17 -19.85
C VAL A 117 14.86 24.81 -19.76
N PRO A 118 13.89 24.16 -19.08
CA PRO A 118 12.54 24.69 -18.98
C PRO A 118 12.51 26.07 -18.31
N ALA A 119 11.94 27.06 -19.01
CA ALA A 119 11.87 28.45 -18.52
C ALA A 119 11.10 28.59 -17.19
N GLY A 120 10.15 27.68 -16.93
CA GLY A 120 9.37 27.59 -15.70
C GLY A 120 9.98 26.72 -14.61
N LEU A 121 11.23 26.27 -14.73
CA LEU A 121 11.84 25.32 -13.80
C LEU A 121 11.76 25.80 -12.34
N LEU A 122 12.13 27.05 -12.08
CA LEU A 122 12.15 27.61 -10.72
C LEU A 122 10.75 27.69 -10.11
N THR A 123 9.74 28.05 -10.89
CA THR A 123 8.36 28.17 -10.38
C THR A 123 7.76 26.80 -10.09
N GLN A 124 7.98 25.81 -10.96
CA GLN A 124 7.46 24.46 -10.80
C GLN A 124 8.19 23.69 -9.69
N ALA A 125 9.53 23.71 -9.70
CA ALA A 125 10.34 23.09 -8.64
C ALA A 125 10.11 23.76 -7.29
N GLY A 126 10.06 25.10 -7.26
CA GLY A 126 9.75 25.88 -6.06
C GLY A 126 8.34 25.60 -5.53
N GLY A 127 7.34 25.50 -6.40
CA GLY A 127 5.97 25.15 -6.03
C GLY A 127 5.84 23.75 -5.44
N LEU A 128 6.42 22.74 -6.09
CA LEU A 128 6.44 21.37 -5.58
C LEU A 128 7.15 21.28 -4.23
N LEU A 129 8.32 21.92 -4.11
CA LEU A 129 9.08 21.96 -2.87
C LEU A 129 8.28 22.66 -1.75
N ALA A 130 7.64 23.79 -2.04
CA ALA A 130 6.84 24.52 -1.07
C ALA A 130 5.67 23.68 -0.54
N ILE A 131 4.95 22.98 -1.44
CA ILE A 131 3.86 22.07 -1.06
C ILE A 131 4.38 20.91 -0.20
N ALA A 132 5.49 20.29 -0.61
CA ALA A 132 6.11 19.19 0.13
C ALA A 132 6.55 19.62 1.54
N ILE A 133 7.23 20.76 1.66
CA ILE A 133 7.66 21.32 2.94
C ILE A 133 6.46 21.71 3.80
N ALA A 134 5.41 22.30 3.23
CA ALA A 134 4.19 22.63 3.97
C ALA A 134 3.54 21.37 4.56
N PHE A 135 3.44 20.29 3.79
CA PHE A 135 2.92 19.00 4.28
C PHE A 135 3.82 18.45 5.40
N HIS A 136 5.14 18.44 5.18
CA HIS A 136 6.11 18.00 6.19
C HIS A 136 5.95 18.77 7.52
N LEU A 137 5.78 20.10 7.46
CA LEU A 137 5.55 20.92 8.64
C LEU A 137 4.25 20.52 9.36
N VAL A 138 3.16 20.28 8.62
CA VAL A 138 1.91 19.76 9.20
C VAL A 138 2.17 18.44 9.93
N LEU A 139 2.90 17.50 9.33
CA LEU A 139 3.21 16.24 9.99
C LEU A 139 4.06 16.44 11.24
N ARG A 140 5.08 17.29 11.15
CA ARG A 140 6.00 17.59 12.25
C ARG A 140 5.27 18.12 13.48
N PHE A 141 4.21 18.91 13.30
CA PHE A 141 3.46 19.51 14.40
C PHE A 141 2.20 18.71 14.81
N ARG A 142 1.54 18.01 13.89
CA ARG A 142 0.21 17.41 14.14
C ARG A 142 0.19 15.88 14.26
N VAL A 143 1.19 15.20 13.69
CA VAL A 143 1.34 13.75 13.71
C VAL A 143 2.82 13.39 13.78
N SER A 144 3.45 13.83 14.87
CA SER A 144 4.92 13.79 15.01
C SER A 144 5.51 12.37 15.04
N TYR A 145 4.67 11.35 15.24
CA TYR A 145 5.03 9.93 15.20
C TYR A 145 4.44 9.21 13.98
N ALA A 146 3.94 9.90 12.93
CA ALA A 146 3.50 9.26 11.67
C ALA A 146 4.66 8.72 10.83
N ASP A 147 4.45 7.69 9.99
CA ASP A 147 5.54 6.95 9.31
C ASP A 147 6.35 7.87 8.38
N PRO A 148 7.69 7.90 8.50
CA PRO A 148 8.52 8.82 7.72
C PRO A 148 8.64 8.46 6.25
N LEU A 149 8.19 7.28 5.79
CA LEU A 149 8.29 6.86 4.39
C LEU A 149 7.02 7.14 3.57
N LEU A 150 5.84 7.20 4.20
CA LEU A 150 4.56 7.32 3.48
C LEU A 150 4.48 8.59 2.63
N LEU A 151 4.82 9.76 3.18
CA LEU A 151 4.75 11.04 2.47
C LEU A 151 5.79 11.14 1.33
N PRO A 152 7.09 10.83 1.55
CA PRO A 152 8.08 10.84 0.46
C PRO A 152 7.72 9.91 -0.71
N ILE A 153 7.26 8.68 -0.42
CA ILE A 153 6.87 7.73 -1.46
C ILE A 153 5.68 8.24 -2.27
N ALA A 154 4.62 8.70 -1.60
CA ALA A 154 3.45 9.25 -2.29
C ALA A 154 3.79 10.49 -3.13
N THR A 155 4.67 11.35 -2.62
CA THR A 155 5.17 12.54 -3.35
C THR A 155 5.96 12.15 -4.58
N LEU A 156 6.87 11.17 -4.46
CA LEU A 156 7.68 10.69 -5.58
C LEU A 156 6.80 10.06 -6.67
N LEU A 157 5.89 9.16 -6.30
CA LEU A 157 4.97 8.51 -7.25
C LEU A 157 4.08 9.56 -7.95
N ASN A 158 3.48 10.48 -7.20
CA ASN A 158 2.64 11.53 -7.80
C ASN A 158 3.45 12.43 -8.74
N GLY A 159 4.66 12.85 -8.32
CA GLY A 159 5.53 13.68 -9.13
C GLY A 159 6.00 13.00 -10.42
N LEU A 160 6.37 11.72 -10.36
CA LEU A 160 6.69 10.94 -11.56
C LEU A 160 5.48 10.84 -12.49
N GLY A 161 4.27 10.65 -11.94
CA GLY A 161 3.02 10.67 -12.69
C GLY A 161 2.79 12.00 -13.42
N LEU A 162 2.99 13.13 -12.72
CA LEU A 162 2.90 14.46 -13.32
C LEU A 162 3.91 14.64 -14.46
N VAL A 163 5.16 14.20 -14.28
CA VAL A 163 6.19 14.29 -15.32
C VAL A 163 5.84 13.44 -16.53
N MET A 164 5.36 12.21 -16.33
CA MET A 164 4.98 11.33 -17.44
C MET A 164 3.74 11.82 -18.18
N ILE A 165 2.75 12.37 -17.47
CA ILE A 165 1.56 12.98 -18.10
C ILE A 165 1.96 14.21 -18.93
N HIS A 166 2.86 15.05 -18.41
CA HIS A 166 3.44 16.16 -19.17
C HIS A 166 4.19 15.68 -20.41
N ARG A 167 5.00 14.62 -20.27
CA ARG A 167 5.69 13.98 -21.40
C ARG A 167 4.71 13.48 -22.46
N ILE A 168 3.63 12.82 -22.07
CA ILE A 168 2.61 12.31 -23.01
C ILE A 168 1.88 13.45 -23.72
N GLU A 169 1.60 14.56 -23.02
CA GLU A 169 1.01 15.75 -23.62
C GLU A 169 1.92 16.35 -24.69
N LEU A 170 3.21 16.51 -24.40
CA LEU A 170 4.21 17.04 -25.35
C LEU A 170 4.37 16.16 -26.59
N ALA A 171 4.20 14.84 -26.46
CA ALA A 171 4.31 13.89 -27.57
C ALA A 171 3.09 13.93 -28.51
N ARG A 172 1.99 14.59 -28.12
CA ARG A 172 0.76 14.69 -28.91
C ARG A 172 0.58 16.11 -29.49
N PRO A 173 -0.11 16.27 -30.65
CA PRO A 173 -0.38 17.60 -31.20
C PRO A 173 -1.20 18.48 -30.23
N GLU A 174 -0.94 19.79 -30.21
CA GLU A 174 -1.66 20.75 -29.34
C GLU A 174 -3.17 20.83 -29.61
N THR A 175 -3.63 20.40 -30.79
CA THR A 175 -5.05 20.32 -31.14
C THR A 175 -5.75 19.06 -30.62
N SER A 176 -5.01 18.16 -29.97
CA SER A 176 -5.56 16.95 -29.37
C SER A 176 -6.46 17.24 -28.18
N ALA A 177 -7.40 16.34 -27.88
CA ALA A 177 -8.24 16.41 -26.69
C ALA A 177 -7.44 16.39 -25.37
N THR A 178 -6.14 16.09 -25.44
CA THR A 178 -5.21 16.04 -24.32
C THR A 178 -4.50 17.36 -24.01
N ALA A 179 -4.74 18.42 -24.78
CA ALA A 179 -4.22 19.74 -24.47
C ALA A 179 -4.60 20.22 -23.06
N GLY A 180 -3.63 20.76 -22.32
CA GLY A 180 -3.77 21.22 -20.94
C GLY A 180 -4.01 20.10 -19.92
N MET A 181 -3.72 18.84 -20.26
CA MET A 181 -3.90 17.70 -19.34
C MET A 181 -2.96 17.76 -18.15
N ALA A 182 -1.69 18.08 -18.37
CA ALA A 182 -0.66 18.22 -17.35
C ALA A 182 -1.02 19.31 -16.35
N MET A 183 -1.48 20.48 -16.82
CA MET A 183 -1.94 21.57 -15.96
C MET A 183 -3.17 21.18 -15.13
N ARG A 184 -4.13 20.49 -15.74
CA ARG A 184 -5.31 19.96 -15.02
C ARG A 184 -4.90 18.94 -13.95
N GLN A 185 -3.97 18.04 -14.28
CA GLN A 185 -3.46 17.05 -13.33
C GLN A 185 -2.68 17.70 -12.18
N LEU A 186 -1.87 18.73 -12.46
CA LEU A 186 -1.16 19.51 -11.44
C LEU A 186 -2.15 20.19 -10.47
N THR A 187 -3.23 20.75 -11.01
CA THR A 187 -4.32 21.36 -10.22
C THR A 187 -4.97 20.31 -9.32
N TRP A 188 -5.33 19.14 -9.86
CA TRP A 188 -5.89 18.04 -9.08
C TRP A 188 -4.93 17.50 -8.03
N SER A 189 -3.63 17.40 -8.34
CA SER A 189 -2.61 16.96 -7.39
C SER A 189 -2.49 17.94 -6.22
N THR A 190 -2.46 19.23 -6.51
CA THR A 190 -2.45 20.29 -5.48
C THR A 190 -3.70 20.22 -4.61
N LEU A 191 -4.89 20.14 -5.21
CA LEU A 191 -6.15 19.96 -4.49
C LEU A 191 -6.15 18.71 -3.62
N ALA A 192 -5.62 17.59 -4.12
CA ALA A 192 -5.55 16.33 -3.40
C ALA A 192 -4.63 16.39 -2.18
N VAL A 193 -3.46 17.03 -2.32
CA VAL A 193 -2.55 17.29 -1.21
C VAL A 193 -3.20 18.20 -0.16
N VAL A 194 -3.86 19.29 -0.57
CA VAL A 194 -4.58 20.18 0.34
C VAL A 194 -5.68 19.41 1.09
N MET A 195 -6.44 18.58 0.38
CA MET A 195 -7.47 17.74 1.01
C MET A 195 -6.89 16.74 2.02
N ALA A 196 -5.76 16.11 1.72
CA ALA A 196 -5.06 15.25 2.68
C ALA A 196 -4.63 16.01 3.94
N VAL A 197 -4.10 17.23 3.79
CA VAL A 197 -3.76 18.11 4.91
C VAL A 197 -5.01 18.46 5.71
N VAL A 198 -6.13 18.83 5.06
CA VAL A 198 -7.39 19.12 5.74
C VAL A 198 -7.89 17.92 6.54
N VAL A 199 -7.86 16.71 5.95
CA VAL A 199 -8.24 15.48 6.65
C VAL A 199 -7.36 15.24 7.87
N LEU A 200 -6.03 15.42 7.76
CA LEU A 200 -5.12 15.30 8.90
C LEU A 200 -5.42 16.34 9.98
N LEU A 201 -5.73 17.58 9.62
CA LEU A 201 -6.02 18.64 10.59
C LEU A 201 -7.34 18.42 11.32
N TRP A 202 -8.35 17.91 10.62
CA TRP A 202 -9.71 17.71 11.13
C TRP A 202 -9.86 16.38 11.89
N LEU A 203 -9.37 15.27 11.31
CA LEU A 203 -9.45 13.96 11.92
C LEU A 203 -8.29 13.78 12.92
N ARG A 204 -8.55 14.10 14.19
CA ARG A 204 -7.55 13.96 15.27
C ARG A 204 -7.36 12.51 15.72
N ASP A 205 -8.42 11.72 15.70
CA ASP A 205 -8.40 10.31 16.09
C ASP A 205 -9.17 9.48 15.05
N HIS A 206 -8.50 8.51 14.43
CA HIS A 206 -9.13 7.65 13.42
C HIS A 206 -10.30 6.84 13.99
N ARG A 207 -10.31 6.56 15.30
CA ARG A 207 -11.37 5.80 15.97
C ARG A 207 -12.71 6.52 15.96
N MET A 208 -12.73 7.84 15.74
CA MET A 208 -13.97 8.60 15.59
C MET A 208 -14.80 8.09 14.39
N LEU A 209 -14.14 7.62 13.33
CA LEU A 209 -14.80 7.08 12.14
C LEU A 209 -15.66 5.85 12.47
N ARG A 210 -15.28 5.07 13.49
CA ARG A 210 -16.05 3.91 13.95
C ARG A 210 -17.47 4.28 14.39
N ARG A 211 -17.68 5.47 14.95
CA ARG A 211 -19.02 5.94 15.38
C ARG A 211 -19.96 6.16 14.21
N TYR A 212 -19.40 6.36 13.01
CA TYR A 212 -20.15 6.61 11.78
C TYR A 212 -20.18 5.40 10.85
N THR A 213 -19.90 4.19 11.34
CA THR A 213 -19.82 2.96 10.53
C THR A 213 -20.99 2.83 9.54
N TYR A 214 -22.23 2.82 10.02
CA TYR A 214 -23.40 2.68 9.13
C TYR A 214 -23.63 3.89 8.22
N LEU A 215 -23.27 5.10 8.69
CA LEU A 215 -23.37 6.31 7.89
C LEU A 215 -22.36 6.28 6.73
N THR A 216 -21.13 5.83 6.95
CA THR A 216 -20.14 5.69 5.86
C THR A 216 -20.52 4.55 4.91
N GLY A 217 -21.14 3.47 5.41
CA GLY A 217 -21.70 2.41 4.56
C GLY A 217 -22.80 2.94 3.63
N ALA A 218 -23.78 3.63 4.20
CA ALA A 218 -24.88 4.25 3.45
C ALA A 218 -24.38 5.33 2.49
N ALA A 219 -23.45 6.19 2.92
CA ALA A 219 -22.83 7.21 2.07
C ALA A 219 -22.02 6.59 0.93
N GLY A 220 -21.28 5.51 1.18
CA GLY A 220 -20.56 4.76 0.16
C GLY A 220 -21.50 4.21 -0.91
N LEU A 221 -22.61 3.57 -0.49
CA LEU A 221 -23.61 3.07 -1.43
C LEU A 221 -24.32 4.19 -2.19
N ALA A 222 -24.63 5.30 -1.52
CA ALA A 222 -25.24 6.47 -2.17
C ALA A 222 -24.30 7.08 -3.22
N LEU A 223 -23.00 7.17 -2.92
CA LEU A 223 -21.98 7.61 -3.88
C LEU A 223 -21.89 6.66 -5.07
N LEU A 224 -21.95 5.34 -4.85
CA LEU A 224 -21.98 4.36 -5.96
C LEU A 224 -23.23 4.53 -6.83
N LEU A 225 -24.39 4.85 -6.25
CA LEU A 225 -25.62 5.07 -7.01
C LEU A 225 -25.66 6.44 -7.71
N LEU A 226 -24.86 7.40 -7.27
CA LEU A 226 -24.93 8.78 -7.76
C LEU A 226 -24.77 8.93 -9.29
N PRO A 227 -23.86 8.20 -9.98
CA PRO A 227 -23.77 8.24 -11.45
C PRO A 227 -25.02 7.75 -12.19
N ARG A 228 -25.96 7.07 -11.51
CA ARG A 228 -27.25 6.66 -12.10
C ARG A 228 -28.31 7.76 -12.07
N ALA A 229 -28.05 8.87 -11.38
CA ALA A 229 -28.98 9.97 -11.35
C ALA A 229 -29.07 10.62 -12.76
N PRO A 230 -30.29 10.74 -13.34
CA PRO A 230 -30.46 11.11 -14.75
C PRO A 230 -29.93 12.51 -15.10
N TRP A 231 -29.80 13.41 -14.12
CA TRP A 231 -29.41 14.80 -14.34
C TRP A 231 -27.91 15.06 -14.17
N ILE A 232 -27.17 14.13 -13.55
CA ILE A 232 -25.79 14.34 -13.08
C ILE A 232 -24.84 13.28 -13.68
N GLY A 233 -25.34 12.07 -13.89
CA GLY A 233 -24.59 10.96 -14.47
C GLY A 233 -24.16 11.22 -15.91
N ARG A 234 -22.94 10.81 -16.24
CA ARG A 234 -22.41 10.82 -17.60
C ARG A 234 -21.98 9.42 -18.00
N GLU A 235 -22.41 9.01 -19.19
CA GLU A 235 -21.93 7.78 -19.83
C GLU A 235 -20.69 8.08 -20.65
N ILE A 236 -19.58 7.43 -20.32
CA ILE A 236 -18.31 7.56 -21.03
C ILE A 236 -17.86 6.14 -21.38
N ASN A 237 -17.57 5.88 -22.66
CA ASN A 237 -17.15 4.57 -23.16
C ASN A 237 -18.10 3.41 -22.76
N GLY A 238 -19.41 3.69 -22.72
CA GLY A 238 -20.45 2.70 -22.39
C GLY A 238 -20.62 2.41 -20.90
N ALA A 239 -19.89 3.11 -20.02
CA ALA A 239 -19.96 2.99 -18.56
C ALA A 239 -20.51 4.26 -17.91
N GLN A 240 -21.47 4.09 -16.99
CA GLN A 240 -22.10 5.19 -16.23
C GLN A 240 -21.51 5.27 -14.83
N ILE A 241 -20.26 5.71 -14.73
CA ILE A 241 -19.49 5.80 -13.46
C ILE A 241 -19.09 7.22 -13.10
N TRP A 242 -19.30 8.18 -14.00
CA TRP A 242 -18.86 9.56 -13.86
C TRP A 242 -20.02 10.48 -13.55
N ILE A 243 -19.75 11.51 -12.75
CA ILE A 243 -20.64 12.64 -12.59
C ILE A 243 -20.01 13.90 -13.20
N GLY A 244 -20.85 14.73 -13.81
CA GLY A 244 -20.44 16.05 -14.31
C GLY A 244 -20.72 17.15 -13.29
N ILE A 245 -19.70 17.89 -12.88
CA ILE A 245 -19.84 19.10 -12.05
C ILE A 245 -19.24 20.27 -12.83
N GLY A 246 -20.09 20.94 -13.63
CA GLY A 246 -19.64 21.98 -14.56
C GLY A 246 -18.58 21.44 -15.55
N PRO A 247 -17.39 22.07 -15.65
CA PRO A 247 -16.32 21.61 -16.53
C PRO A 247 -15.54 20.40 -15.98
N PHE A 248 -15.73 20.04 -14.71
CA PHE A 248 -15.03 18.95 -14.07
C PHE A 248 -15.83 17.64 -14.15
N SER A 249 -15.12 16.53 -14.32
CA SER A 249 -15.65 15.19 -14.09
C SER A 249 -15.16 14.66 -12.75
N PHE A 250 -16.02 13.94 -12.04
CA PHE A 250 -15.68 13.29 -10.79
C PHE A 250 -16.18 11.86 -10.80
N GLN A 251 -15.40 10.92 -10.26
CA GLN A 251 -15.77 9.52 -10.12
C GLN A 251 -16.10 9.22 -8.64
N PRO A 252 -17.40 9.16 -8.26
CA PRO A 252 -17.81 8.92 -6.88
C PRO A 252 -17.31 7.58 -6.31
N GLY A 253 -17.11 6.59 -7.17
CA GLY A 253 -16.63 5.25 -6.80
C GLY A 253 -15.31 5.26 -6.05
N GLU A 254 -14.41 6.20 -6.35
CA GLU A 254 -13.11 6.30 -5.66
C GLU A 254 -13.26 6.72 -4.20
N VAL A 255 -14.21 7.61 -3.89
CA VAL A 255 -14.54 7.99 -2.51
C VAL A 255 -15.39 6.92 -1.83
N ALA A 256 -16.32 6.30 -2.57
CA ALA A 256 -17.12 5.20 -2.05
C ALA A 256 -16.25 4.04 -1.54
N LYS A 257 -15.14 3.74 -2.21
CA LYS A 257 -14.14 2.74 -1.79
C LYS A 257 -13.62 3.00 -0.38
N LEU A 258 -13.26 4.25 -0.06
CA LEU A 258 -12.80 4.64 1.28
C LEU A 258 -13.92 4.55 2.32
N MET A 259 -15.13 5.01 1.97
CA MET A 259 -16.29 4.98 2.86
C MET A 259 -16.73 3.55 3.21
N LEU A 260 -16.68 2.65 2.24
CA LEU A 260 -16.94 1.24 2.45
C LEU A 260 -15.81 0.55 3.22
N ALA A 261 -14.54 0.91 3.01
CA ALA A 261 -13.44 0.39 3.84
C ALA A 261 -13.65 0.76 5.33
N ILE A 262 -14.09 1.99 5.61
CA ILE A 262 -14.45 2.44 6.96
C ILE A 262 -15.64 1.63 7.51
N PHE A 263 -16.68 1.42 6.69
CA PHE A 263 -17.84 0.61 7.08
C PHE A 263 -17.45 -0.84 7.39
N PHE A 264 -16.68 -1.50 6.51
CA PHE A 264 -16.24 -2.87 6.72
C PHE A 264 -15.37 -2.99 7.97
N ALA A 265 -14.40 -2.09 8.17
CA ALA A 265 -13.56 -2.09 9.38
C ALA A 265 -14.41 -1.90 10.65
N GLY A 266 -15.33 -0.94 10.63
CA GLY A 266 -16.20 -0.62 11.76
C GLY A 266 -17.16 -1.75 12.11
N TYR A 267 -17.78 -2.36 11.11
CA TYR A 267 -18.74 -3.45 11.28
C TYR A 267 -18.05 -4.74 11.71
N LEU A 268 -16.95 -5.12 11.06
CA LEU A 268 -16.22 -6.35 11.37
C LEU A 268 -15.63 -6.31 12.77
N VAL A 269 -15.14 -5.16 13.26
CA VAL A 269 -14.65 -5.05 14.66
C VAL A 269 -15.75 -5.23 15.70
N GLN A 270 -16.96 -4.75 15.41
CA GLN A 270 -18.10 -4.91 16.33
C GLN A 270 -18.65 -6.34 16.34
N THR A 271 -18.53 -7.04 15.22
CA THR A 271 -19.07 -8.40 15.04
C THR A 271 -18.01 -9.49 15.10
N ARG A 272 -16.73 -9.15 15.29
CA ARG A 272 -15.59 -10.10 15.24
C ARG A 272 -15.81 -11.32 16.14
N ASP A 273 -16.32 -11.11 17.35
CA ASP A 273 -16.50 -12.17 18.35
C ASP A 273 -17.66 -13.09 17.92
N ALA A 274 -18.72 -12.54 17.30
CA ALA A 274 -19.81 -13.32 16.74
C ALA A 274 -19.43 -14.07 15.45
N LEU A 275 -18.50 -13.50 14.66
CA LEU A 275 -17.99 -14.09 13.42
C LEU A 275 -16.92 -15.17 13.67
N SER A 276 -16.15 -15.03 14.76
CA SER A 276 -15.14 -16.00 15.18
C SER A 276 -15.76 -17.19 15.93
N ILE A 277 -16.89 -17.01 16.62
CA ILE A 277 -17.65 -18.10 17.25
C ILE A 277 -18.31 -18.97 16.17
N ALA A 278 -17.94 -20.25 16.14
CA ALA A 278 -18.31 -21.18 15.08
C ALA A 278 -19.84 -21.40 15.00
N GLY A 279 -20.42 -21.08 13.84
CA GLY A 279 -21.77 -21.50 13.48
C GLY A 279 -21.79 -22.93 12.88
N ARG A 280 -22.89 -23.28 12.20
CA ARG A 280 -23.09 -24.62 11.63
C ARG A 280 -22.00 -24.94 10.60
N LYS A 281 -21.46 -26.16 10.65
CA LYS A 281 -20.61 -26.69 9.57
C LYS A 281 -21.49 -27.00 8.36
N ILE A 282 -21.27 -26.33 7.25
CA ILE A 282 -21.91 -26.62 5.96
C ILE A 282 -20.78 -27.02 5.01
N LEU A 283 -20.84 -28.23 4.44
CA LEU A 283 -19.83 -28.75 3.50
C LEU A 283 -18.38 -28.71 4.04
N GLY A 284 -18.18 -29.01 5.32
CA GLY A 284 -16.85 -28.99 5.96
C GLY A 284 -16.32 -27.58 6.29
N VAL A 285 -17.04 -26.52 5.91
CA VAL A 285 -16.70 -25.13 6.22
C VAL A 285 -17.57 -24.62 7.36
N THR A 286 -16.95 -24.04 8.39
CA THR A 286 -17.65 -23.42 9.52
C THR A 286 -18.21 -22.06 9.12
N MET A 287 -19.49 -21.99 8.74
CA MET A 287 -20.14 -20.71 8.45
C MET A 287 -20.51 -19.99 9.75
N PRO A 288 -20.23 -18.68 9.88
CA PRO A 288 -20.77 -17.86 10.96
C PRO A 288 -22.30 -17.79 10.91
N ARG A 289 -22.92 -17.33 12.00
CA ARG A 289 -24.38 -17.14 12.05
C ARG A 289 -24.79 -16.08 11.00
N GLY A 290 -25.71 -16.44 10.10
CA GLY A 290 -26.14 -15.57 8.99
C GLY A 290 -26.71 -14.21 9.43
N ARG A 291 -27.19 -14.09 10.68
CA ARG A 291 -27.68 -12.84 11.27
C ARG A 291 -26.57 -11.80 11.45
N ASP A 292 -25.34 -12.23 11.73
CA ASP A 292 -24.22 -11.33 12.01
C ASP A 292 -23.48 -10.94 10.72
N LEU A 293 -23.49 -11.82 9.70
CA LEU A 293 -22.98 -11.54 8.35
C LEU A 293 -23.99 -10.80 7.46
N GLY A 294 -25.29 -10.83 7.78
CA GLY A 294 -26.36 -10.33 6.91
C GLY A 294 -26.15 -8.88 6.44
N PRO A 295 -26.02 -7.90 7.35
CA PRO A 295 -25.86 -6.49 6.96
C PRO A 295 -24.60 -6.21 6.13
N ILE A 296 -23.46 -6.83 6.46
CA ILE A 296 -22.21 -6.61 5.73
C ILE A 296 -22.24 -7.28 4.35
N LEU A 297 -22.78 -8.50 4.24
CA LEU A 297 -22.98 -9.18 2.97
C LEU A 297 -24.00 -8.45 2.10
N LEU A 298 -25.08 -7.93 2.68
CA LEU A 298 -26.06 -7.13 1.95
C LEU A 298 -25.42 -5.88 1.36
N MET A 299 -24.69 -5.10 2.17
CA MET A 299 -24.00 -3.90 1.69
C MET A 299 -23.00 -4.23 0.58
N TRP A 300 -22.24 -5.31 0.76
CA TRP A 300 -21.27 -5.79 -0.21
C TRP A 300 -21.92 -6.23 -1.52
N LEU A 301 -22.96 -7.08 -1.47
CA LEU A 301 -23.70 -7.54 -2.64
C LEU A 301 -24.38 -6.38 -3.37
N LEU A 302 -24.98 -5.43 -2.64
CA LEU A 302 -25.56 -4.23 -3.24
C LEU A 302 -24.49 -3.39 -3.95
N SER A 303 -23.33 -3.20 -3.33
CA SER A 303 -22.21 -2.47 -3.94
C SER A 303 -21.75 -3.15 -5.24
N LEU A 304 -21.57 -4.47 -5.24
CA LEU A 304 -21.20 -5.23 -6.43
C LEU A 304 -22.28 -5.20 -7.50
N ALA A 305 -23.56 -5.30 -7.14
CA ALA A 305 -24.67 -5.24 -8.08
C ALA A 305 -24.73 -3.86 -8.77
N VAL A 306 -24.53 -2.78 -8.01
CA VAL A 306 -24.48 -1.42 -8.56
C VAL A 306 -23.32 -1.30 -9.56
N LEU A 307 -22.11 -1.71 -9.19
CA LEU A 307 -20.93 -1.65 -10.06
C LEU A 307 -21.07 -2.52 -11.33
N ALA A 308 -21.57 -3.75 -11.19
CA ALA A 308 -21.81 -4.63 -12.32
C ALA A 308 -22.84 -4.01 -13.29
N SER A 309 -23.89 -3.40 -12.74
CA SER A 309 -24.90 -2.73 -13.54
C SER A 309 -24.34 -1.48 -14.24
N GLN A 310 -23.33 -0.82 -13.68
CA GLN A 310 -22.61 0.31 -14.30
C GLN A 310 -21.56 -0.14 -15.34
N LYS A 311 -21.39 -1.46 -15.52
CA LYS A 311 -20.34 -2.09 -16.33
C LYS A 311 -18.93 -1.75 -15.85
N ASP A 312 -18.75 -1.54 -14.54
CA ASP A 312 -17.44 -1.27 -13.91
C ASP A 312 -16.91 -2.49 -13.18
N LEU A 313 -16.39 -3.44 -13.96
CA LEU A 313 -15.87 -4.70 -13.44
C LEU A 313 -14.51 -4.55 -12.74
N GLY A 314 -13.72 -3.53 -13.13
CA GLY A 314 -12.47 -3.21 -12.46
C GLY A 314 -12.72 -2.80 -11.02
N SER A 315 -13.60 -1.82 -10.80
CA SER A 315 -13.98 -1.41 -9.44
C SER A 315 -14.68 -2.54 -8.69
N ALA A 316 -15.54 -3.32 -9.36
CA ALA A 316 -16.18 -4.48 -8.73
C ALA A 316 -15.15 -5.48 -8.17
N LEU A 317 -14.09 -5.77 -8.93
CA LEU A 317 -12.98 -6.62 -8.48
C LEU A 317 -12.24 -6.02 -7.27
N LEU A 318 -11.99 -4.70 -7.27
CA LEU A 318 -11.37 -4.03 -6.12
C LEU A 318 -12.22 -4.10 -4.86
N PHE A 319 -13.53 -3.84 -4.97
CA PHE A 319 -14.46 -3.88 -3.84
C PHE A 319 -14.65 -5.31 -3.33
N PHE A 320 -14.71 -6.27 -4.25
CA PHE A 320 -14.73 -7.70 -3.95
C PHE A 320 -13.48 -8.10 -3.15
N GLY A 321 -12.29 -7.81 -3.69
CA GLY A 321 -11.03 -8.19 -3.06
C GLY A 321 -10.83 -7.51 -1.72
N LEU A 322 -11.16 -6.21 -1.61
CA LEU A 322 -11.11 -5.47 -0.35
C LEU A 322 -11.97 -6.14 0.72
N PHE A 323 -13.20 -6.51 0.39
CA PHE A 323 -14.10 -7.20 1.32
C PHE A 323 -13.54 -8.55 1.76
N VAL A 324 -13.11 -9.40 0.82
CA VAL A 324 -12.54 -10.72 1.14
C VAL A 324 -11.28 -10.60 2.00
N ALA A 325 -10.39 -9.66 1.68
CA ALA A 325 -9.18 -9.43 2.45
C ALA A 325 -9.49 -8.96 3.88
N MET A 326 -10.41 -8.01 4.05
CA MET A 326 -10.79 -7.53 5.38
C MET A 326 -11.50 -8.62 6.20
N LEU A 327 -12.32 -9.46 5.55
CA LEU A 327 -12.98 -10.59 6.20
C LEU A 327 -11.96 -11.64 6.64
N TYR A 328 -10.95 -11.92 5.81
CA TYR A 328 -9.84 -12.79 6.19
C TYR A 328 -9.07 -12.23 7.39
N VAL A 329 -8.67 -10.96 7.35
CA VAL A 329 -7.94 -10.33 8.47
C VAL A 329 -8.78 -10.29 9.75
N ALA A 330 -10.10 -10.09 9.64
CA ALA A 330 -10.98 -10.03 10.81
C ALA A 330 -11.28 -11.40 11.44
N THR A 331 -11.25 -12.48 10.65
CA THR A 331 -11.65 -13.82 11.10
C THR A 331 -10.50 -14.81 11.25
N GLU A 332 -9.34 -14.52 10.66
CA GLU A 332 -8.14 -15.36 10.62
C GLU A 332 -8.36 -16.74 9.98
N ARG A 333 -9.45 -16.91 9.21
CA ARG A 333 -9.81 -18.17 8.54
C ARG A 333 -9.44 -18.17 7.06
N THR A 334 -8.52 -19.06 6.69
CA THR A 334 -8.09 -19.25 5.29
C THR A 334 -9.23 -19.71 4.36
N SER A 335 -10.29 -20.31 4.90
CA SER A 335 -11.48 -20.69 4.13
C SER A 335 -12.11 -19.52 3.37
N TRP A 336 -12.04 -18.29 3.91
CA TRP A 336 -12.57 -17.11 3.23
C TRP A 336 -11.79 -16.74 1.97
N ILE A 337 -10.48 -17.01 1.95
CA ILE A 337 -9.66 -16.82 0.76
C ILE A 337 -10.10 -17.83 -0.32
N ALA A 338 -10.25 -19.11 0.05
CA ALA A 338 -10.71 -20.14 -0.88
C ALA A 338 -12.11 -19.84 -1.44
N ILE A 339 -13.06 -19.45 -0.58
CA ILE A 339 -14.40 -19.02 -0.99
C ILE A 339 -14.30 -17.80 -1.91
N GLY A 340 -13.49 -16.81 -1.55
CA GLY A 340 -13.27 -15.62 -2.35
C GLY A 340 -12.73 -15.94 -3.74
N LEU A 341 -11.74 -16.84 -3.86
CA LEU A 341 -11.20 -17.26 -5.16
C LEU A 341 -12.24 -18.00 -6.01
N ILE A 342 -13.02 -18.89 -5.40
CA ILE A 342 -14.11 -19.60 -6.09
C ILE A 342 -15.17 -18.61 -6.58
N LEU A 343 -15.59 -17.66 -5.75
CA LEU A 343 -16.57 -16.63 -6.10
C LEU A 343 -16.03 -15.67 -7.17
N ALA A 344 -14.75 -15.31 -7.12
CA ALA A 344 -14.11 -14.48 -8.14
C ALA A 344 -14.08 -15.21 -9.50
N ALA A 345 -13.70 -16.49 -9.51
CA ALA A 345 -13.71 -17.31 -10.73
C ALA A 345 -15.13 -17.47 -11.29
N ALA A 346 -16.11 -17.77 -10.43
CA ALA A 346 -17.51 -17.87 -10.82
C ALA A 346 -18.06 -16.54 -11.35
N GLY A 347 -17.71 -15.42 -10.68
CA GLY A 347 -18.09 -14.07 -11.10
C GLY A 347 -17.48 -13.68 -12.44
N ALA A 348 -16.20 -14.00 -12.67
CA ALA A 348 -15.53 -13.76 -13.95
C ALA A 348 -16.15 -14.61 -15.08
N TYR A 349 -16.43 -15.88 -14.82
CA TYR A 349 -17.11 -16.77 -15.76
C TYR A 349 -18.52 -16.24 -16.11
N ALA A 350 -19.32 -15.87 -15.11
CA ALA A 350 -20.62 -15.28 -15.33
C ALA A 350 -20.52 -13.96 -16.11
N ALA A 351 -19.56 -13.09 -15.78
CA ALA A 351 -19.36 -11.82 -16.47
C ALA A 351 -19.00 -12.02 -17.95
N PHE A 352 -18.19 -13.03 -18.28
CA PHE A 352 -17.87 -13.38 -19.67
C PHE A 352 -19.12 -13.76 -20.48
N HIS A 353 -20.06 -14.50 -19.88
CA HIS A 353 -21.29 -14.92 -20.56
C HIS A 353 -22.38 -13.83 -20.62
N VAL A 354 -22.34 -12.85 -19.72
CA VAL A 354 -23.37 -11.80 -19.63
C VAL A 354 -22.98 -10.53 -20.37
N PHE A 355 -21.68 -10.19 -20.41
CA PHE A 355 -21.21 -8.89 -20.90
C PHE A 355 -20.33 -9.03 -22.14
N THR A 356 -20.80 -8.47 -23.26
CA THR A 356 -20.05 -8.46 -24.54
C THR A 356 -18.67 -7.78 -24.41
N HIS A 357 -18.58 -6.65 -23.70
CA HIS A 357 -17.32 -5.96 -23.47
C HIS A 357 -16.28 -6.81 -22.70
N VAL A 358 -16.72 -7.79 -21.89
CA VAL A 358 -15.79 -8.72 -21.22
C VAL A 358 -15.21 -9.71 -22.21
N GLN A 359 -16.04 -10.20 -23.15
CA GLN A 359 -15.59 -11.10 -24.22
C GLN A 359 -14.54 -10.40 -25.08
N GLU A 360 -14.78 -9.15 -25.47
CA GLU A 360 -13.82 -8.31 -26.19
C GLU A 360 -12.50 -8.15 -25.42
N ARG A 361 -12.54 -7.88 -24.10
CA ARG A 361 -11.34 -7.78 -23.25
C ARG A 361 -10.58 -9.11 -23.14
N VAL A 362 -11.28 -10.24 -23.15
CA VAL A 362 -10.66 -11.58 -23.17
C VAL A 362 -9.99 -11.85 -24.52
N THR A 363 -10.63 -11.48 -25.65
CA THR A 363 -10.03 -11.58 -26.98
C THR A 363 -8.76 -10.72 -27.09
N LEU A 364 -8.82 -9.46 -26.63
CA LEU A 364 -7.66 -8.57 -26.55
C LEU A 364 -6.54 -9.16 -25.70
N TRP A 365 -6.87 -9.78 -24.56
CA TRP A 365 -5.89 -10.37 -23.64
C TRP A 365 -5.18 -11.60 -24.22
N LEU A 366 -5.93 -12.54 -24.81
CA LEU A 366 -5.38 -13.79 -25.34
C LEU A 366 -4.65 -13.60 -26.67
N HIS A 367 -5.19 -12.74 -27.55
CA HIS A 367 -4.69 -12.57 -28.92
C HIS A 367 -4.45 -11.08 -29.28
N PRO A 368 -3.67 -10.30 -28.51
CA PRO A 368 -3.55 -8.84 -28.70
C PRO A 368 -3.05 -8.42 -30.09
N PHE A 369 -2.31 -9.30 -30.78
CA PHE A 369 -1.74 -8.99 -32.09
C PHE A 369 -2.57 -9.48 -33.29
N SER A 370 -3.68 -10.19 -33.06
CA SER A 370 -4.55 -10.68 -34.12
C SER A 370 -5.27 -9.53 -34.85
N ALA A 371 -5.70 -9.75 -36.08
CA ALA A 371 -6.45 -8.75 -36.84
C ALA A 371 -7.78 -8.40 -36.14
N GLU A 372 -8.46 -9.38 -35.57
CA GLU A 372 -9.69 -9.20 -34.79
C GLU A 372 -9.46 -8.32 -33.56
N ALA A 373 -8.44 -8.62 -32.74
CA ALA A 373 -8.13 -7.83 -31.55
C ALA A 373 -7.76 -6.39 -31.91
N LYS A 374 -6.92 -6.20 -32.95
CA LYS A 374 -6.53 -4.87 -33.42
C LYS A 374 -7.70 -4.07 -33.99
N ALA A 375 -8.73 -4.73 -34.53
CA ALA A 375 -9.95 -4.06 -34.96
C ALA A 375 -10.80 -3.54 -33.78
N ILE A 376 -10.72 -4.20 -32.61
CA ILE A 376 -11.36 -3.75 -31.37
C ILE A 376 -10.54 -2.64 -30.71
N SER A 377 -9.25 -2.90 -30.46
CA SER A 377 -8.33 -1.94 -29.83
C SER A 377 -6.87 -2.34 -30.05
N THR A 378 -6.04 -1.37 -30.43
CA THR A 378 -4.58 -1.53 -30.54
C THR A 378 -3.84 -1.24 -29.23
N GLN A 379 -4.56 -0.84 -28.18
CA GLN A 379 -3.98 -0.33 -26.93
C GLN A 379 -3.02 -1.32 -26.26
N LEU A 380 -3.43 -2.57 -26.07
CA LEU A 380 -2.59 -3.59 -25.45
C LEU A 380 -1.38 -3.96 -26.31
N ALA A 381 -1.60 -4.10 -27.62
CA ALA A 381 -0.53 -4.46 -28.55
C ALA A 381 0.57 -3.39 -28.61
N THR A 382 0.18 -2.12 -28.73
CA THR A 382 1.11 -0.98 -28.78
C THR A 382 1.82 -0.78 -27.45
N GLY A 383 1.13 -0.88 -26.32
CA GLY A 383 1.77 -0.82 -25.00
C GLY A 383 2.80 -1.92 -24.76
N LEU A 384 2.53 -3.15 -25.21
CA LEU A 384 3.51 -4.26 -25.14
C LEU A 384 4.71 -4.02 -26.04
N MET A 385 4.50 -3.48 -27.25
CA MET A 385 5.59 -3.11 -28.16
C MET A 385 6.45 -1.96 -27.59
N GLY A 386 5.83 -0.96 -26.95
CA GLY A 386 6.54 0.12 -26.26
C GLY A 386 7.42 -0.39 -25.13
N MET A 387 6.87 -1.22 -24.23
CA MET A 387 7.65 -1.86 -23.16
C MET A 387 8.78 -2.75 -23.73
N ALA A 388 8.54 -3.46 -24.84
CA ALA A 388 9.57 -4.25 -25.49
C ALA A 388 10.69 -3.36 -26.07
N SER A 389 10.35 -2.20 -26.64
CA SER A 389 11.33 -1.22 -27.13
C SER A 389 12.22 -0.68 -26.01
N GLY A 390 11.66 -0.45 -24.82
CA GLY A 390 12.43 0.06 -23.68
C GLY A 390 13.49 -0.92 -23.17
N GLY A 391 13.32 -2.23 -23.39
CA GLY A 391 14.29 -3.23 -22.94
C GLY A 391 14.60 -3.14 -21.44
N MET A 392 15.87 -3.33 -21.05
CA MET A 392 16.26 -3.29 -19.63
C MET A 392 16.43 -1.88 -19.07
N LEU A 393 16.99 -0.95 -19.86
CA LEU A 393 17.42 0.38 -19.41
C LEU A 393 16.48 1.52 -19.83
N GLY A 394 15.54 1.24 -20.72
CA GLY A 394 14.65 2.24 -21.30
C GLY A 394 15.27 2.90 -22.53
N ASN A 395 14.41 3.56 -23.31
CA ASN A 395 14.84 4.45 -24.39
C ASN A 395 15.43 5.78 -23.87
N GLY A 396 15.22 6.08 -22.58
CA GLY A 396 15.51 7.37 -21.97
C GLY A 396 14.23 8.19 -21.77
N LEU A 397 14.10 8.82 -20.61
CA LEU A 397 12.95 9.68 -20.31
C LEU A 397 12.93 10.88 -21.27
N GLY A 398 11.84 11.03 -22.01
CA GLY A 398 11.73 12.04 -23.07
C GLY A 398 12.16 11.57 -24.47
N GLN A 399 12.58 10.31 -24.64
CA GLN A 399 13.06 9.77 -25.93
C GLN A 399 12.19 8.63 -26.48
N GLY A 400 11.15 8.20 -25.76
CA GLY A 400 10.19 7.19 -26.24
C GLY A 400 9.07 7.77 -27.11
N ARG A 401 8.16 6.91 -27.56
CA ARG A 401 6.94 7.28 -28.30
C ARG A 401 5.66 6.82 -27.58
N PRO A 402 5.41 7.32 -26.36
CA PRO A 402 4.22 6.95 -25.60
C PRO A 402 2.91 7.42 -26.27
N ASP A 403 2.98 8.37 -27.20
CA ASP A 403 1.87 8.85 -28.03
C ASP A 403 1.26 7.75 -28.91
N LEU A 404 2.04 6.74 -29.28
CA LEU A 404 1.57 5.61 -30.09
C LEU A 404 0.62 4.67 -29.33
N THR A 405 0.63 4.72 -28.00
CA THR A 405 -0.27 3.91 -27.16
C THR A 405 -1.53 4.71 -26.84
N PRO A 406 -2.72 4.28 -27.31
CA PRO A 406 -3.98 4.88 -26.91
C PRO A 406 -4.14 4.93 -25.39
N TRP A 407 -4.62 6.05 -24.86
CA TRP A 407 -4.87 6.23 -23.42
C TRP A 407 -3.63 5.94 -22.53
N ALA A 408 -2.42 6.22 -23.05
CA ALA A 408 -1.17 6.11 -22.31
C ALA A 408 -1.18 6.87 -20.98
N GLU A 409 -1.94 7.95 -20.87
CA GLU A 409 -2.09 8.75 -19.66
C GLU A 409 -2.88 8.06 -18.54
N SER A 410 -3.73 7.06 -18.86
CA SER A 410 -4.62 6.41 -17.90
C SER A 410 -4.08 5.05 -17.46
N ASP A 411 -4.69 3.93 -17.86
CA ASP A 411 -4.35 2.57 -17.44
C ASP A 411 -3.05 2.05 -18.08
N PHE A 412 -2.57 2.70 -19.16
CA PHE A 412 -1.33 2.34 -19.85
C PHE A 412 -0.11 3.18 -19.49
N ILE A 413 -0.19 4.03 -18.46
CA ILE A 413 0.96 4.86 -18.04
C ILE A 413 2.15 4.01 -17.60
N VAL A 414 1.87 2.81 -17.07
CA VAL A 414 2.88 1.82 -16.71
C VAL A 414 3.67 1.35 -17.94
N ALA A 415 3.00 1.21 -19.10
CA ALA A 415 3.67 0.86 -20.34
C ALA A 415 4.59 1.99 -20.83
N SER A 416 4.16 3.26 -20.70
CA SER A 416 4.99 4.42 -21.01
C SER A 416 6.24 4.51 -20.13
N PHE A 417 6.12 4.24 -18.83
CA PHE A 417 7.28 4.11 -17.95
C PHE A 417 8.19 2.94 -18.35
N GLY A 418 7.61 1.80 -18.74
CA GLY A 418 8.39 0.64 -19.22
C GLY A 418 9.13 0.92 -20.54
N GLU A 419 8.56 1.73 -21.42
CA GLU A 419 9.22 2.17 -22.66
C GLU A 419 10.38 3.13 -22.41
N GLU A 420 10.16 4.16 -21.59
CA GLU A 420 11.16 5.23 -21.41
C GLU A 420 12.19 4.93 -20.32
N LEU A 421 11.82 4.27 -19.23
CA LEU A 421 12.72 3.92 -18.11
C LEU A 421 13.15 2.44 -18.13
N GLY A 422 12.57 1.62 -19.01
CA GLY A 422 12.88 0.20 -19.11
C GLY A 422 12.40 -0.63 -17.93
N LEU A 423 12.78 -1.90 -17.94
CA LEU A 423 12.46 -2.84 -16.87
C LEU A 423 13.00 -2.38 -15.50
N ILE A 424 14.22 -1.84 -15.43
CA ILE A 424 14.82 -1.42 -14.16
C ILE A 424 14.03 -0.27 -13.53
N GLY A 425 13.67 0.74 -14.32
CA GLY A 425 12.87 1.86 -13.83
C GLY A 425 11.47 1.43 -13.40
N LEU A 426 10.83 0.53 -14.18
CA LEU A 426 9.53 -0.01 -13.82
C LEU A 426 9.59 -0.81 -12.51
N VAL A 427 10.61 -1.66 -12.32
CA VAL A 427 10.82 -2.39 -11.07
C VAL A 427 11.05 -1.43 -9.89
N ALA A 428 11.82 -0.35 -10.08
CA ALA A 428 12.01 0.65 -9.04
C ALA A 428 10.69 1.32 -8.62
N ILE A 429 9.82 1.65 -9.58
CA ILE A 429 8.47 2.17 -9.30
C ILE A 429 7.62 1.14 -8.55
N LEU A 430 7.64 -0.14 -8.96
CA LEU A 430 6.91 -1.20 -8.26
C LEU A 430 7.42 -1.42 -6.85
N MET A 431 8.73 -1.30 -6.62
CA MET A 431 9.32 -1.35 -5.28
C MET A 431 8.82 -0.22 -4.38
N LEU A 432 8.58 0.98 -4.90
CA LEU A 432 7.95 2.06 -4.14
C LEU A 432 6.54 1.69 -3.68
N TYR A 433 5.72 1.04 -4.53
CA TYR A 433 4.41 0.54 -4.12
C TYR A 433 4.51 -0.59 -3.09
N VAL A 434 5.46 -1.52 -3.26
CA VAL A 434 5.71 -2.58 -2.27
C VAL A 434 6.06 -1.97 -0.92
N LEU A 435 6.95 -0.98 -0.87
CA LEU A 435 7.29 -0.26 0.36
C LEU A 435 6.08 0.48 0.93
N LEU A 436 5.27 1.14 0.09
CA LEU A 436 4.08 1.85 0.54
C LEU A 436 3.08 0.90 1.21
N VAL A 437 2.82 -0.25 0.57
CA VAL A 437 1.91 -1.29 1.05
C VAL A 437 2.45 -1.96 2.31
N GLU A 438 3.75 -2.29 2.34
CA GLU A 438 4.43 -2.85 3.52
C GLU A 438 4.28 -1.93 4.73
N ARG A 439 4.51 -0.62 4.57
CA ARG A 439 4.38 0.37 5.65
C ARG A 439 2.95 0.50 6.14
N GLY A 440 1.98 0.36 5.23
CA GLY A 440 0.57 0.30 5.56
C GLY A 440 0.20 -0.94 6.39
N PHE A 441 0.69 -2.14 6.03
CA PHE A 441 0.51 -3.35 6.82
C PHE A 441 1.26 -3.30 8.16
N ARG A 442 2.49 -2.76 8.19
CA ARG A 442 3.23 -2.53 9.43
C ARG A 442 2.46 -1.62 10.38
N THR A 443 1.82 -0.58 9.84
CA THR A 443 0.91 0.29 10.60
C THR A 443 -0.31 -0.48 11.15
N ALA A 444 -0.90 -1.37 10.34
CA ALA A 444 -2.01 -2.22 10.78
C ALA A 444 -1.62 -3.20 11.90
N ILE A 445 -0.39 -3.72 11.89
CA ILE A 445 0.12 -4.61 12.94
C ILE A 445 0.39 -3.82 14.23
N GLY A 446 1.01 -2.64 14.11
CA GLY A 446 1.43 -1.82 15.25
C GLY A 446 0.31 -1.08 15.99
N VAL A 447 -0.83 -0.82 15.35
CA VAL A 447 -1.93 -0.08 16.01
C VAL A 447 -2.65 -0.93 17.06
N ARG A 448 -3.00 -0.32 18.19
CA ARG A 448 -3.52 -1.04 19.36
C ARG A 448 -5.02 -1.35 19.28
N ASP A 449 -5.79 -0.60 18.51
CA ASP A 449 -7.24 -0.80 18.37
C ASP A 449 -7.61 -1.58 17.11
N GLY A 450 -8.57 -2.51 17.24
CA GLY A 450 -8.96 -3.39 16.14
C GLY A 450 -9.52 -2.66 14.91
N PHE A 451 -10.16 -1.49 15.10
CA PHE A 451 -10.69 -0.70 13.99
C PHE A 451 -9.56 -0.15 13.12
N GLY A 452 -8.54 0.45 13.73
CA GLY A 452 -7.33 0.88 13.06
C GLY A 452 -6.62 -0.27 12.35
N LYS A 453 -6.54 -1.47 12.98
CA LYS A 453 -5.93 -2.65 12.36
C LYS A 453 -6.62 -3.02 11.04
N LEU A 454 -7.94 -3.19 11.07
CA LEU A 454 -8.71 -3.55 9.88
C LEU A 454 -8.70 -2.45 8.82
N LEU A 455 -8.85 -1.18 9.23
CA LEU A 455 -8.86 -0.06 8.29
C LEU A 455 -7.51 0.09 7.59
N ALA A 456 -6.39 0.10 8.32
CA ALA A 456 -5.07 0.20 7.73
C ALA A 456 -4.76 -1.00 6.82
N ALA A 457 -5.09 -2.22 7.24
CA ALA A 457 -4.93 -3.42 6.40
C ALA A 457 -5.75 -3.33 5.11
N GLY A 458 -7.03 -2.94 5.20
CA GLY A 458 -7.92 -2.80 4.05
C GLY A 458 -7.45 -1.73 3.06
N LEU A 459 -7.08 -0.54 3.55
CA LEU A 459 -6.56 0.54 2.70
C LEU A 459 -5.26 0.14 2.00
N SER A 460 -4.35 -0.52 2.72
CA SER A 460 -3.07 -1.00 2.17
C SER A 460 -3.27 -2.09 1.12
N PHE A 461 -4.15 -3.05 1.41
CA PHE A 461 -4.54 -4.09 0.47
C PHE A 461 -5.21 -3.51 -0.77
N SER A 462 -6.05 -2.47 -0.63
CA SER A 462 -6.69 -1.81 -1.77
C SER A 462 -5.66 -1.23 -2.74
N ILE A 463 -4.58 -0.61 -2.25
CA ILE A 463 -3.49 -0.11 -3.10
C ILE A 463 -2.80 -1.29 -3.79
N ALA A 464 -2.46 -2.33 -3.04
CA ALA A 464 -1.78 -3.52 -3.56
C ALA A 464 -2.58 -4.19 -4.68
N LEU A 465 -3.88 -4.41 -4.45
CA LEU A 465 -4.79 -5.01 -5.42
C LEU A 465 -4.96 -4.12 -6.65
N GLN A 466 -5.09 -2.80 -6.46
CA GLN A 466 -5.20 -1.86 -7.59
C GLN A 466 -3.93 -1.87 -8.45
N CYS A 467 -2.75 -1.87 -7.84
CA CYS A 467 -1.48 -2.01 -8.56
C CYS A 467 -1.39 -3.35 -9.29
N PHE A 468 -1.74 -4.45 -8.63
CA PHE A 468 -1.76 -5.78 -9.24
C PHE A 468 -2.69 -5.83 -10.45
N VAL A 469 -3.90 -5.26 -10.34
CA VAL A 469 -4.88 -5.31 -11.43
C VAL A 469 -4.43 -4.48 -12.63
N VAL A 470 -3.88 -3.29 -12.40
CA VAL A 470 -3.40 -2.42 -13.49
C VAL A 470 -2.17 -3.03 -14.17
N VAL A 471 -1.13 -3.35 -13.39
CA VAL A 471 0.12 -3.93 -13.93
C VAL A 471 -0.14 -5.30 -14.54
N GLY A 472 -0.99 -6.12 -13.92
CA GLY A 472 -1.37 -7.44 -14.42
C GLY A 472 -2.16 -7.35 -15.74
N GLY A 473 -3.00 -6.32 -15.92
CA GLY A 473 -3.66 -6.04 -17.19
C GLY A 473 -2.68 -5.70 -18.30
N VAL A 474 -1.76 -4.77 -18.03
CA VAL A 474 -0.74 -4.30 -19.00
C VAL A 474 0.24 -5.41 -19.38
N THR A 475 0.59 -6.29 -18.43
CA THR A 475 1.53 -7.41 -18.65
C THR A 475 0.85 -8.72 -19.08
N ARG A 476 -0.47 -8.71 -19.28
CA ARG A 476 -1.29 -9.89 -19.65
C ARG A 476 -1.32 -11.01 -18.62
N VAL A 477 -1.07 -10.73 -17.34
CA VAL A 477 -1.34 -11.69 -16.25
C VAL A 477 -2.84 -11.88 -16.07
N ILE A 478 -3.62 -10.81 -16.23
CA ILE A 478 -5.09 -10.82 -16.24
C ILE A 478 -5.62 -9.95 -17.39
N PRO A 479 -6.92 -10.03 -17.73
CA PRO A 479 -7.53 -9.12 -18.70
C PRO A 479 -7.49 -7.66 -18.24
N LEU A 480 -7.48 -6.74 -19.21
CA LEU A 480 -7.54 -5.30 -18.95
C LEU A 480 -8.85 -4.88 -18.30
N THR A 481 -8.77 -4.05 -17.25
CA THR A 481 -9.92 -3.58 -16.47
C THR A 481 -10.19 -2.08 -16.56
N GLY A 482 -9.24 -1.29 -17.09
CA GLY A 482 -9.39 0.17 -17.23
C GLY A 482 -9.24 0.97 -15.94
N LEU A 483 -8.63 0.41 -14.90
CA LEU A 483 -8.39 1.10 -13.63
C LEU A 483 -7.20 2.06 -13.71
N THR A 484 -7.24 3.11 -12.89
CA THR A 484 -6.13 4.06 -12.76
C THR A 484 -5.02 3.49 -11.87
N MET A 485 -3.76 3.70 -12.24
CA MET A 485 -2.62 3.42 -11.37
C MET A 485 -2.57 4.49 -10.26
N PRO A 486 -2.56 4.12 -8.96
CA PRO A 486 -2.61 5.10 -7.87
C PRO A 486 -1.46 6.10 -7.97
N PHE A 487 -1.73 7.40 -7.88
CA PHE A 487 -0.76 8.51 -8.02
C PHE A 487 -0.15 8.75 -9.41
N LEU A 488 0.07 7.71 -10.23
CA LEU A 488 0.74 7.86 -11.52
C LEU A 488 -0.23 8.31 -12.62
N SER A 489 -1.35 7.61 -12.78
CA SER A 489 -2.27 7.83 -13.89
C SER A 489 -3.03 9.15 -13.80
N GLN A 490 -3.48 9.63 -14.96
CA GLN A 490 -4.41 10.74 -15.08
C GLN A 490 -5.75 10.37 -14.42
N GLY A 491 -6.22 11.22 -13.51
CA GLY A 491 -7.45 10.95 -12.76
C GLY A 491 -7.58 11.78 -11.49
N GLY A 492 -8.28 12.90 -11.56
CA GLY A 492 -8.43 13.84 -10.44
C GLY A 492 -9.11 13.23 -9.20
N SER A 493 -10.17 12.45 -9.38
CA SER A 493 -10.87 11.77 -8.28
C SER A 493 -10.03 10.66 -7.65
N SER A 494 -9.26 9.94 -8.46
CA SER A 494 -8.31 8.92 -7.98
C SER A 494 -7.19 9.57 -7.15
N LEU A 495 -6.64 10.71 -7.60
CA LEU A 495 -5.66 11.47 -6.81
C LEU A 495 -6.23 11.91 -5.46
N LEU A 496 -7.43 12.50 -5.43
CA LEU A 496 -8.10 12.90 -4.19
C LEU A 496 -8.29 11.73 -3.22
N ALA A 497 -8.78 10.61 -3.72
CA ALA A 497 -9.00 9.42 -2.90
C ALA A 497 -7.68 8.84 -2.37
N ASN A 498 -6.65 8.73 -3.22
CA ASN A 498 -5.36 8.17 -2.82
C ASN A 498 -4.61 9.07 -1.83
N TRP A 499 -4.63 10.39 -1.99
CA TRP A 499 -4.06 11.31 -0.98
C TRP A 499 -4.85 11.29 0.34
N THR A 500 -6.18 11.17 0.27
CA THR A 500 -7.01 10.97 1.48
C THR A 500 -6.69 9.65 2.18
N LEU A 501 -6.45 8.58 1.41
CA LEU A 501 -6.01 7.29 1.93
C LEU A 501 -4.66 7.43 2.67
N ILE A 502 -3.68 8.14 2.08
CA ILE A 502 -2.40 8.40 2.73
C ILE A 502 -2.58 9.21 4.02
N ALA A 503 -3.45 10.21 4.04
CA ALA A 503 -3.77 10.95 5.26
C ALA A 503 -4.34 10.04 6.36
N LEU A 504 -5.23 9.10 6.02
CA LEU A 504 -5.74 8.12 6.97
C LEU A 504 -4.64 7.18 7.49
N LEU A 505 -3.79 6.64 6.60
CA LEU A 505 -2.67 5.80 7.00
C LEU A 505 -1.66 6.55 7.89
N LEU A 506 -1.32 7.79 7.56
CA LEU A 506 -0.45 8.64 8.37
C LEU A 506 -1.05 8.86 9.78
N ARG A 507 -2.36 9.13 9.87
CA ARG A 507 -3.06 9.29 11.16
C ARG A 507 -3.05 8.01 11.99
N ILE A 508 -3.32 6.85 11.38
CA ILE A 508 -3.31 5.56 12.09
C ILE A 508 -1.88 5.21 12.52
N SER A 509 -0.89 5.48 11.65
CA SER A 509 0.52 5.21 11.91
C SER A 509 1.09 6.06 13.05
N ASP A 510 0.62 7.31 13.17
CA ASP A 510 0.96 8.16 14.31
C ASP A 510 0.54 7.52 15.62
N GLN A 511 -0.70 7.03 15.72
CA GLN A 511 -1.15 6.33 16.93
C GLN A 511 -0.43 5.00 17.17
N ALA A 512 -0.07 4.27 16.11
CA ALA A 512 0.67 3.01 16.21
C ALA A 512 2.06 3.19 16.84
N ARG A 513 2.73 4.33 16.62
CA ARG A 513 4.10 4.57 17.07
C ARG A 513 4.25 5.56 18.22
N GLN A 514 3.13 6.02 18.79
CA GLN A 514 3.15 6.85 19.99
C GLN A 514 3.62 6.03 21.21
N PRO A 515 4.52 6.58 22.06
CA PRO A 515 4.93 5.93 23.30
C PRO A 515 3.73 5.66 24.21
N ILE A 516 3.79 4.57 24.96
CA ILE A 516 2.89 4.37 26.09
C ILE A 516 3.33 5.35 27.16
N ILE A 517 2.47 6.32 27.49
CA ILE A 517 2.64 7.11 28.70
C ILE A 517 2.10 6.22 29.82
N GLU A 518 3.00 5.57 30.56
CA GLU A 518 2.63 5.04 31.88
C GLU A 518 2.47 6.23 32.81
N ASP A 519 1.24 6.52 33.21
CA ASP A 519 1.00 7.56 34.21
C ASP A 519 1.68 7.13 35.53
N ALA A 520 2.64 7.95 35.96
CA ALA A 520 3.45 7.74 37.17
C ALA A 520 2.63 7.69 38.48
N THR A 521 1.32 7.88 38.42
CA THR A 521 0.38 7.77 39.55
C THR A 521 0.27 6.35 40.11
N THR A 522 0.63 5.32 39.34
CA THR A 522 0.60 3.93 39.81
C THR A 522 1.81 3.55 40.67
N GLY A 523 2.94 4.26 40.50
CA GLY A 523 4.14 4.08 41.34
C GLY A 523 3.98 4.65 42.74
N SER A 524 3.26 5.77 42.89
CA SER A 524 3.00 6.38 44.19
C SER A 524 2.01 5.57 45.05
N LEU A 525 1.10 4.80 44.44
CA LEU A 525 0.18 3.95 45.20
C LEU A 525 0.85 2.68 45.74
N GLN A 526 1.87 2.14 45.05
CA GLN A 526 2.63 1.00 45.58
C GLN A 526 3.65 1.41 46.65
N ALA A 527 4.13 2.66 46.64
CA ALA A 527 5.00 3.20 47.67
C ALA A 527 4.27 3.57 48.98
N VAL A 528 2.95 3.76 48.95
CA VAL A 528 2.13 4.08 50.14
C VAL A 528 1.55 2.80 50.80
N VAL A 529 1.65 1.66 50.14
CA VAL A 529 1.15 0.35 50.64
C VAL A 529 2.28 -0.56 51.14
N ARG A 530 3.53 -0.10 51.13
CA ARG A 530 4.67 -0.81 51.73
C ARG A 530 5.10 -0.21 53.06
#